data_AF-A0A2S6N8Z1-F1
#
_entry.id   AF-A0A2S6N8Z1-F1
#
_cell.length_a   1.000
_cell.length_b   1.000
_cell.length_c   1.000
_cell.angle_alpha   90.00
_cell.angle_beta   90.00
_cell.angle_gamma   90.00
#
_symmetry.space_group_name_H-M   'P 1'
#
loop_
_entity.id
_entity.type
_entity.pdbx_description
1 polymer ?
#
loop_
_entity_poly.entity_id
_entity_poly.type
_entity_poly.pdbx_seq_one_letter_code
_entity_poly.pdbx_strand_id
1 'polypeptide(L)'
;MSNKLRTTLLLAATVVLIAAPLVVPGLGGDFKGSDDKGTEAISELAPGYKPWFKSLWTPPSDEVESLLFSLQAALGAGFLGYVIGRRSARKNVADR
;
A
#
# COMPACT_ATOMS: atom_id res chain seq x y z
N MET A 1 13.58 -3.69 28.98
CA MET A 1 12.56 -4.35 28.12
C MET A 1 13.26 -5.27 27.14
N SER A 2 13.03 -6.59 27.23
CA SER A 2 13.68 -7.61 26.37
C SER A 2 13.49 -7.29 24.88
N ASN A 3 14.53 -7.52 24.06
CA ASN A 3 14.47 -7.29 22.61
C ASN A 3 13.34 -8.09 21.94
N LYS A 4 13.01 -9.27 22.47
CA LYS A 4 11.86 -10.06 22.02
C LYS A 4 10.54 -9.34 22.31
N LEU A 5 10.39 -8.80 23.52
CA LEU A 5 9.19 -8.07 23.93
C LEU A 5 8.98 -6.80 23.10
N ARG A 6 10.05 -6.05 22.79
CA ARG A 6 9.99 -4.89 21.88
C ARG A 6 9.52 -5.29 20.48
N THR A 7 10.08 -6.36 19.93
CA THR A 7 9.73 -6.85 18.59
C THR A 7 8.28 -7.31 18.53
N THR A 8 7.81 -8.08 19.52
CA THR A 8 6.42 -8.52 19.61
C THR A 8 5.45 -7.34 19.73
N LEU A 9 5.77 -6.33 20.55
CA LEU A 9 4.94 -5.12 20.67
C LEU A 9 4.87 -4.33 19.36
N LEU A 10 5.98 -4.17 18.65
CA LEU A 10 6.00 -3.48 17.36
C LEU A 10 5.18 -4.23 16.30
N LEU A 11 5.31 -5.56 16.23
CA LEU A 11 4.49 -6.38 15.33
C LEU A 11 2.99 -6.29 15.66
N ALA A 12 2.63 -6.37 16.95
CA ALA A 12 1.25 -6.23 17.39
C ALA A 12 0.70 -4.85 17.01
N ALA A 13 1.47 -3.78 17.23
CA ALA A 13 1.09 -2.43 16.83
C ALA A 13 0.89 -2.30 15.30
N THR A 14 1.76 -2.91 14.48
CA THR A 14 1.58 -2.95 13.02
C THR A 14 0.29 -3.65 12.62
N VAL A 15 -0.01 -4.82 13.21
CA VAL A 15 -1.25 -5.55 12.94
C VAL A 15 -2.47 -4.71 13.32
N VAL A 16 -2.44 -4.04 14.47
CA VAL A 16 -3.52 -3.14 14.91
C VAL A 16 -3.70 -1.98 13.94
N LEU A 17 -2.62 -1.35 13.46
CA LEU A 17 -2.71 -0.25 12.49
C LEU A 17 -3.34 -0.68 11.16
N ILE A 18 -3.05 -1.90 10.70
CA ILE A 18 -3.63 -2.45 9.47
C ILE A 18 -5.10 -2.84 9.68
N ALA A 19 -5.43 -3.46 10.81
CA ALA A 19 -6.76 -3.97 11.09
C ALA A 19 -7.75 -2.89 11.53
N ALA A 20 -7.31 -1.85 12.25
CA ALA A 20 -8.19 -0.85 12.86
C ALA A 20 -9.18 -0.20 11.86
N PRO A 21 -8.78 0.21 10.64
CA PRO A 21 -9.72 0.76 9.65
C PRO A 21 -10.80 -0.22 9.18
N LEU A 22 -10.56 -1.54 9.30
CA LEU A 22 -11.51 -2.58 8.89
C LEU A 22 -12.57 -2.87 9.97
N VAL A 23 -12.21 -2.74 11.25
CA VAL A 23 -13.08 -3.16 12.38
C VAL A 23 -13.74 -1.99 13.11
N VAL A 24 -13.17 -0.79 13.04
CA VAL A 24 -13.68 0.38 13.76
C VAL A 24 -14.57 1.23 12.84
N PRO A 25 -15.88 1.34 13.12
CA PRO A 25 -16.79 2.16 12.34
C PRO A 25 -16.34 3.62 12.32
N GLY A 26 -16.29 4.23 11.13
CA GLY A 26 -15.88 5.63 10.95
C GLY A 26 -14.37 5.86 10.84
N LEU A 27 -13.52 4.84 11.04
CA LEU A 27 -12.08 4.92 10.68
C LEU A 27 -11.80 4.45 9.25
N GLY A 28 -12.68 3.63 8.68
CA GLY A 28 -12.65 3.30 7.25
C GLY A 28 -13.11 4.48 6.40
N GLY A 29 -12.33 4.82 5.37
CA GLY A 29 -12.75 5.75 4.32
C GLY A 29 -12.96 5.00 3.00
N ASP A 30 -13.41 5.72 1.97
CA ASP A 30 -13.38 5.22 0.60
C ASP A 30 -11.92 4.88 0.24
N PHE A 31 -11.61 3.60 0.11
CA PHE A 31 -10.31 3.09 -0.34
C PHE A 31 -10.15 3.32 -1.85
N LYS A 32 -10.37 4.55 -2.28
CA LYS A 32 -10.22 5.02 -3.66
C LYS A 32 -8.76 5.27 -3.99
N GLY A 33 -8.44 5.07 -5.25
CA GLY A 33 -7.11 5.31 -5.79
C GLY A 33 -6.73 6.78 -5.75
N SER A 34 -5.44 7.05 -5.96
CA SER A 34 -4.96 8.42 -6.13
C SER A 34 -5.55 9.08 -7.39
N ASP A 35 -5.89 8.28 -8.40
CA ASP A 35 -6.42 8.77 -9.68
C ASP A 35 -7.86 9.27 -9.55
N ASP A 36 -8.69 8.54 -8.79
CA ASP A 36 -10.06 8.95 -8.45
C ASP A 36 -10.09 10.32 -7.78
N LYS A 37 -9.25 10.50 -6.75
CA LYS A 37 -9.16 11.76 -5.99
C LYS A 37 -8.65 12.91 -6.85
N GLY A 38 -7.71 12.62 -7.76
CA GLY A 38 -7.19 13.62 -8.70
C GLY A 38 -8.27 14.09 -9.68
N THR A 39 -9.02 13.15 -10.25
CA THR A 39 -10.10 13.45 -11.20
C THR A 39 -11.25 14.21 -10.56
N GLU A 40 -11.62 13.86 -9.32
CA GLU A 40 -12.64 14.55 -8.54
C GLU A 40 -12.22 16.00 -8.25
N ALA A 41 -10.99 16.22 -7.76
CA ALA A 41 -10.47 17.56 -7.50
C ALA A 41 -10.37 18.43 -8.77
N ILE A 42 -9.97 17.85 -9.91
CA ILE A 42 -9.94 18.56 -11.20
C ILE A 42 -11.34 18.95 -11.64
N SER A 43 -12.32 18.05 -11.47
CA SER A 43 -13.71 18.30 -11.84
C SER A 43 -14.35 19.43 -11.01
N GLU A 44 -13.99 19.54 -9.73
CA GLU A 44 -14.42 20.63 -8.85
C GLU A 44 -13.76 21.97 -9.18
N LEU A 45 -12.44 21.97 -9.41
CA LEU A 45 -11.66 23.20 -9.62
C LEU A 45 -11.81 23.77 -11.04
N ALA A 46 -12.05 22.92 -12.04
CA ALA A 46 -12.09 23.30 -13.44
C ALA A 46 -13.13 22.46 -14.21
N PRO A 47 -14.44 22.76 -14.10
CA PRO A 47 -15.50 21.97 -14.74
C PRO A 47 -15.44 21.95 -16.28
N GLY A 48 -14.66 22.83 -16.91
CA GLY A 48 -14.40 22.85 -18.35
C GLY A 48 -13.12 22.12 -18.79
N TYR A 49 -12.40 21.47 -17.88
CA TYR A 49 -11.12 20.85 -18.16
C TYR A 49 -11.26 19.67 -19.12
N LYS A 50 -10.49 19.70 -20.21
CA LYS A 50 -10.37 18.57 -21.14
C LYS A 50 -9.05 17.85 -20.89
N PRO A 51 -9.07 16.52 -20.68
CA PRO A 51 -7.85 15.74 -20.55
C PRO A 51 -6.94 15.95 -21.76
N TRP A 52 -5.69 16.38 -21.50
CA TRP A 52 -4.65 16.54 -22.53
C TRP A 52 -4.01 15.21 -22.92
N PHE A 53 -4.28 14.15 -22.17
CA PHE A 53 -3.85 12.79 -22.42
C PHE A 53 -5.02 11.83 -22.18
N LYS A 54 -5.12 10.80 -23.02
CA LYS A 54 -6.06 9.69 -22.82
C LYS A 54 -5.24 8.42 -22.63
N SER A 55 -5.62 7.59 -21.66
CA SER A 55 -4.98 6.28 -21.47
C SER A 55 -5.01 5.48 -22.77
N LEU A 56 -3.83 5.02 -23.19
CA LEU A 56 -3.68 4.18 -24.38
C LEU A 56 -4.33 2.80 -24.19
N TRP A 57 -4.50 2.39 -22.93
CA TRP A 57 -5.18 1.17 -22.55
C TRP A 57 -5.87 1.38 -21.20
N THR A 58 -7.14 0.98 -21.12
CA THR A 58 -7.93 0.94 -19.89
C THR A 58 -8.28 -0.51 -19.60
N PRO A 59 -8.15 -0.98 -18.35
CA PRO A 59 -8.61 -2.29 -17.97
C PRO A 59 -10.08 -2.48 -18.35
N PRO A 60 -10.49 -3.68 -18.83
CA PRO A 60 -11.88 -3.94 -19.19
C PRO A 60 -12.82 -4.01 -17.97
N SER A 61 -12.28 -4.03 -16.74
CA SER A 61 -13.04 -4.06 -15.48
C SER A 61 -12.20 -3.53 -14.31
N ASP A 62 -12.86 -2.86 -13.37
CA ASP A 62 -12.29 -2.36 -12.10
C ASP A 62 -11.69 -3.48 -11.23
N GLU A 63 -12.19 -4.71 -11.38
CA GLU A 63 -11.63 -5.89 -10.70
C GLU A 63 -10.24 -6.22 -11.23
N VAL A 64 -10.05 -6.12 -12.55
CA VAL A 64 -8.77 -6.38 -13.20
C VAL A 64 -7.75 -5.32 -12.80
N GLU A 65 -8.18 -4.06 -12.68
CA GLU A 65 -7.35 -2.98 -12.14
C GLU A 65 -6.87 -3.29 -10.73
N SER A 66 -7.80 -3.61 -9.83
CA SER A 66 -7.50 -3.96 -8.44
C SER A 66 -6.58 -5.19 -8.33
N LEU A 67 -6.76 -6.19 -9.20
CA LEU A 67 -5.89 -7.36 -9.28
C LEU A 67 -4.46 -6.99 -9.70
N LEU A 68 -4.30 -6.13 -10.71
CA LEU A 68 -2.98 -5.67 -11.14
C LEU A 68 -2.27 -4.87 -10.05
N PHE A 69 -2.98 -3.98 -9.35
CA PHE A 69 -2.43 -3.25 -8.20
C PHE A 69 -2.05 -4.17 -7.04
N SER A 70 -2.89 -5.15 -6.69
CA SER A 70 -2.58 -6.10 -5.62
C SER A 70 -1.38 -6.99 -5.96
N LEU A 71 -1.24 -7.40 -7.22
CA LEU A 71 -0.07 -8.13 -7.70
C LEU A 71 1.20 -7.28 -7.60
N GLN A 72 1.16 -6.01 -8.02
CA GLN A 72 2.28 -5.08 -7.89
C GLN A 72 2.67 -4.89 -6.41
N ALA A 73 1.68 -4.73 -5.53
CA ALA A 73 1.91 -4.61 -4.10
C ALA A 73 2.56 -5.87 -3.51
N ALA A 74 2.08 -7.06 -3.89
CA ALA A 74 2.63 -8.34 -3.44
C ALA A 74 4.09 -8.52 -3.89
N LEU A 75 4.40 -8.22 -5.15
CA LEU A 75 5.76 -8.27 -5.68
C LEU A 75 6.67 -7.25 -4.98
N GLY A 76 6.20 -6.02 -4.77
CA GLY A 76 6.94 -4.98 -4.05
C GLY A 76 7.24 -5.37 -2.61
N ALA A 77 6.25 -5.91 -1.88
CA ALA A 77 6.42 -6.41 -0.53
C ALA A 77 7.41 -7.59 -0.47
N GLY A 78 7.30 -8.53 -1.40
CA GLY A 78 8.21 -9.67 -1.50
C GLY A 78 9.66 -9.23 -1.77
N PHE A 79 9.85 -8.28 -2.70
CA PHE A 79 11.17 -7.73 -3.00
C PHE A 79 11.78 -7.01 -1.79
N LEU A 80 11.04 -6.13 -1.12
CA LEU A 80 11.51 -5.43 0.08
C LEU A 80 11.83 -6.40 1.21
N GLY A 81 10.96 -7.39 1.44
CA GLY A 81 11.18 -8.44 2.43
C GLY A 81 12.46 -9.23 2.15
N TYR A 82 12.70 -9.62 0.91
CA TYR A 82 13.92 -10.32 0.50
C TYR A 82 15.18 -9.48 0.72
N VAL A 83 15.17 -8.20 0.32
CA VAL A 83 16.33 -7.30 0.48
C VAL A 83 16.66 -7.07 1.96
N ILE A 84 15.65 -6.77 2.77
CA ILE A 84 15.82 -6.55 4.22
C ILE A 84 16.31 -7.84 4.88
N GLY A 85 15.69 -8.98 4.57
CA GLY A 85 16.07 -10.30 5.08
C GLY A 85 17.52 -10.65 4.73
N ARG A 86 17.92 -10.50 3.47
CA ARG A 86 19.29 -10.79 3.02
C ARG A 86 20.34 -9.86 3.62
N ARG A 87 20.00 -8.59 3.89
CA ARG A 87 20.92 -7.65 4.58
C ARG A 87 21.04 -7.97 6.06
N SER A 88 19.95 -8.34 6.73
CA SER A 88 19.95 -8.72 8.14
C SER A 88 20.70 -10.04 8.38
N ALA A 89 20.52 -11.03 7.49
CA ALA A 89 21.25 -12.30 7.55
C ALA A 89 22.77 -12.13 7.46
N ARG A 90 23.25 -11.21 6.61
CA ARG A 90 24.69 -10.93 6.46
C ARG A 90 25.33 -10.32 7.71
N LYS A 91 24.60 -9.47 8.45
CA LYS A 91 25.08 -8.92 9.74
C LYS A 91 25.25 -10.02 10.79
N ASN A 92 24.31 -10.96 10.86
CA ASN A 92 24.38 -12.07 11.83
C ASN A 92 25.49 -13.10 11.53
N VAL A 93 26.00 -13.15 10.29
CA VAL A 93 27.13 -14.01 9.90
C VAL A 93 28.47 -13.32 10.13
N ALA A 94 28.54 -11.99 9.98
CA ALA A 94 29.76 -11.22 10.25
C ALA A 94 30.00 -10.94 11.74
N ASP A 95 28.96 -11.09 12.58
CA ASP A 95 28.99 -10.90 14.04
C ASP A 95 29.12 -12.24 14.81
N ARG A 96 29.46 -13.32 14.10
CA ARG A 96 29.81 -14.65 14.65
C ARG A 96 31.25 -14.98 14.29
#